data_AF-A0A0Q5B351-F1
#
_entry.id   AF-A0A0Q5B351-F1
#
_cell.length_a   1.000
_cell.length_b   1.000
_cell.length_c   1.000
_cell.angle_alpha   90.00
_cell.angle_beta   90.00
_cell.angle_gamma   90.00
#
_symmetry.space_group_name_H-M   'P 1'
#
loop_
_entity.id
_entity.type
_entity.pdbx_description
1 polymer ?
#
loop_
_entity_poly.entity_id
_entity_poly.type
_entity_poly.pdbx_seq_one_letter_code
_entity_poly.pdbx_strand_id
1 'polypeptide(L)'
;MVRAHPGPRCRAHRSRGEVTTTKVLRYAGGSLVVGDAVAHAVLDYARRLAVARTADTIVVPGLTESGGPDEAELLLGPTSQLASSAAGGPESLPGDAATLADPAARRVPVGSLVQPVVGEQDPDDFPDLDFEIWSAADGA
;
A
#
# COMPACT_ATOMS: atom_id res chain seq x y z
N MET A 1 -29.75 11.73 32.10
CA MET A 1 -29.47 12.63 30.96
C MET A 1 -27.98 12.55 30.67
N VAL A 2 -27.56 11.62 29.80
CA VAL A 2 -26.14 11.31 29.55
C VAL A 2 -25.63 12.21 28.43
N ARG A 3 -24.63 13.05 28.72
CA ARG A 3 -23.97 13.89 27.71
C ARG A 3 -23.04 13.01 26.88
N ALA A 4 -23.29 12.94 25.58
CA ALA A 4 -22.38 12.31 24.62
C ALA A 4 -21.05 13.07 24.58
N HIS A 5 -19.94 12.36 24.80
CA HIS A 5 -18.59 12.86 24.56
C HIS A 5 -18.32 12.94 23.06
N PRO A 6 -17.87 14.08 22.52
CA PRO A 6 -17.45 14.16 21.13
C PRO A 6 -16.12 13.41 20.97
N GLY A 7 -16.11 12.38 20.11
CA GLY A 7 -14.90 11.63 19.77
C GLY A 7 -13.79 12.49 19.16
N PRO A 8 -12.57 11.95 19.04
CA PRO A 8 -11.41 12.69 18.55
C PRO A 8 -11.68 13.17 17.12
N ARG A 9 -11.72 14.50 16.95
CA ARG A 9 -11.84 15.12 15.64
C ARG A 9 -10.54 14.88 14.89
N CYS A 10 -10.58 14.09 13.83
CA CYS A 10 -9.48 13.98 12.88
C CYS A 10 -9.07 15.39 12.46
N ARG A 11 -7.91 15.84 12.94
CA ARG A 11 -7.37 17.16 12.66
C ARG A 11 -6.86 17.10 11.23
N ALA A 12 -7.68 17.54 10.27
CA ALA A 12 -7.27 17.71 8.89
C ALA A 12 -5.98 18.54 8.87
N HIS A 13 -4.90 17.91 8.42
CA HIS A 13 -3.58 18.49 8.38
C HIS A 13 -3.55 19.54 7.27
N ARG A 14 -3.94 20.79 7.59
CA ARG A 14 -3.79 21.91 6.65
C ARG A 14 -2.41 22.52 6.80
N SER A 15 -1.46 22.02 6.00
CA SER A 15 -0.27 22.78 5.61
C SER A 15 -0.74 23.94 4.73
N ARG A 16 -0.30 25.15 5.08
CA ARG A 16 -0.71 26.41 4.45
C ARG A 16 0.02 26.52 3.10
N GLY A 17 -0.61 26.11 2.00
CA GLY A 17 -0.13 26.39 0.63
C GLY A 17 0.09 25.18 -0.30
N GLU A 18 -0.23 23.96 0.12
CA GLU A 18 -0.11 22.79 -0.74
C GLU A 18 -1.39 22.64 -1.58
N VAL A 19 -1.25 22.63 -2.90
CA VAL A 19 -2.38 22.35 -3.80
C VAL A 19 -2.74 20.89 -3.57
N THR A 20 -3.87 20.62 -2.91
CA THR A 20 -4.36 19.27 -2.74
C THR A 20 -4.82 18.73 -4.09
N THR A 21 -3.95 17.99 -4.74
CA THR A 21 -4.23 17.29 -6.00
C THR A 21 -4.24 15.80 -5.76
N THR A 22 -4.96 15.05 -6.59
CA THR A 22 -4.82 13.58 -6.63
C THR A 22 -3.36 13.16 -6.66
N LYS A 23 -3.11 11.95 -6.14
CA LYS A 23 -1.79 11.35 -6.08
C LYS A 23 -1.77 10.01 -6.82
N VAL A 24 -0.67 9.72 -7.48
CA VAL A 24 -0.36 8.38 -8.00
C VAL A 24 0.28 7.59 -6.88
N LEU A 25 -0.41 6.56 -6.40
CA LEU A 25 0.12 5.53 -5.52
C LEU A 25 0.83 4.46 -6.37
N ARG A 26 2.05 4.08 -6.02
CA ARG A 26 2.83 3.05 -6.72
C ARG A 26 3.16 1.91 -5.77
N TYR A 27 2.90 0.69 -6.21
CA TYR A 27 3.14 -0.54 -5.46
C TYR A 27 3.50 -1.70 -6.39
N ALA A 28 4.63 -2.37 -6.13
CA ALA A 28 5.08 -3.56 -6.85
C ALA A 28 5.05 -3.45 -8.40
N GLY A 29 5.28 -2.24 -8.94
CA GLY A 29 5.25 -1.96 -10.39
C GLY A 29 3.91 -1.46 -10.93
N GLY A 30 2.82 -1.56 -10.16
CA GLY A 30 1.53 -0.98 -10.48
C GLY A 30 1.39 0.49 -10.04
N SER A 31 0.41 1.17 -10.62
CA SER A 31 0.02 2.54 -10.27
C SER A 31 -1.50 2.68 -10.16
N LEU A 32 -1.94 3.46 -9.18
CA LEU A 32 -3.34 3.83 -8.98
C LEU A 32 -3.43 5.31 -8.64
N VAL A 33 -4.29 6.05 -9.31
CA VAL A 33 -4.57 7.46 -8.99
C VAL A 33 -5.63 7.50 -7.89
N VAL A 34 -5.32 8.13 -6.77
CA VAL A 34 -6.20 8.25 -5.60
C VAL A 34 -6.31 9.71 -5.15
N GLY A 35 -7.31 10.03 -4.33
CA GLY A 35 -7.34 11.33 -3.65
C GLY A 35 -6.15 11.52 -2.70
N ASP A 36 -5.77 12.79 -2.45
CA ASP A 36 -4.59 13.09 -1.62
C ASP A 36 -4.72 12.52 -0.20
N ALA A 37 -5.90 12.65 0.39
CA ALA A 37 -6.18 12.13 1.72
C ALA A 37 -6.06 10.60 1.78
N VAL A 38 -6.52 9.90 0.74
CA VAL A 38 -6.41 8.44 0.64
C VAL A 38 -4.95 8.02 0.51
N ALA A 39 -4.17 8.68 -0.35
CA ALA A 39 -2.73 8.39 -0.47
C ALA A 39 -2.00 8.50 0.88
N HIS A 40 -2.25 9.58 1.62
CA HIS A 40 -1.67 9.77 2.95
C HIS A 40 -2.14 8.72 3.96
N ALA A 41 -3.42 8.36 3.95
CA ALA A 41 -3.96 7.34 4.83
C ALA A 41 -3.34 5.96 4.56
N VAL A 42 -3.16 5.59 3.30
CA VAL A 42 -2.53 4.31 2.92
C VAL A 42 -1.05 4.28 3.34
N LEU A 43 -0.31 5.38 3.16
CA LEU A 43 1.08 5.48 3.60
C LEU A 43 1.22 5.41 5.12
N ASP A 44 0.36 6.11 5.89
CA ASP A 44 0.38 6.01 7.35
C ASP A 44 -0.02 4.61 7.82
N TYR A 45 -0.95 3.95 7.10
CA TYR A 45 -1.31 2.57 7.39
C TYR A 45 -0.13 1.60 7.17
N ALA A 46 0.56 1.68 6.04
CA ALA A 46 1.75 0.89 5.76
C ALA A 46 2.84 1.10 6.82
N ARG A 47 3.05 2.35 7.26
CA ARG A 47 3.97 2.67 8.37
C ARG A 47 3.58 1.96 9.68
N ARG A 48 2.29 1.93 10.02
CA ARG A 48 1.81 1.22 11.24
C ARG A 48 2.05 -0.30 11.13
N LEU A 49 1.83 -0.89 9.96
CA LEU A 49 2.13 -2.31 9.72
C LEU A 49 3.63 -2.62 9.86
N ALA A 50 4.49 -1.74 9.33
CA ALA A 50 5.94 -1.86 9.48
C ALA A 50 6.39 -1.83 10.95
N VAL A 51 5.86 -0.88 11.74
CA VAL A 51 6.13 -0.80 13.19
C VAL A 51 5.63 -2.06 13.92
N ALA A 52 4.47 -2.58 13.54
CA ALA A 52 3.89 -3.79 14.12
C ALA A 52 4.57 -5.09 13.61
N ARG A 53 5.50 -5.01 12.64
CA ARG A 53 6.14 -6.16 11.98
C ARG A 53 5.13 -7.18 11.44
N THR A 54 4.06 -6.67 10.82
CA THR A 54 2.99 -7.49 10.26
C THR A 54 2.63 -7.04 8.86
N ALA A 55 1.82 -7.84 8.17
CA ALA A 55 1.32 -7.54 6.84
C ALA A 55 -0.20 -7.67 6.81
N ASP A 56 -0.83 -6.94 5.92
CA ASP A 56 -2.28 -6.93 5.73
C ASP A 56 -2.64 -6.56 4.30
N THR A 57 -3.80 -7.04 3.83
CA THR A 57 -4.30 -6.78 2.49
C THR A 57 -5.47 -5.82 2.54
N ILE A 58 -5.39 -4.72 1.80
CA ILE A 58 -6.46 -3.70 1.73
C ILE A 58 -6.93 -3.47 0.30
N VAL A 59 -8.18 -3.07 0.13
CA VAL A 59 -8.73 -2.61 -1.16
C VAL A 59 -8.80 -1.09 -1.18
N VAL A 60 -8.24 -0.47 -2.23
CA VAL A 60 -8.22 0.98 -2.41
C VAL A 60 -8.90 1.35 -3.73
N PRO A 61 -10.01 2.10 -3.69
CA PRO A 61 -10.63 2.62 -4.90
C PRO A 61 -9.82 3.79 -5.46
N GLY A 62 -9.81 3.91 -6.78
CA GLY A 62 -9.10 4.99 -7.47
C GLY A 62 -9.41 5.02 -8.96
N LEU A 63 -8.48 5.57 -9.73
CA LEU A 63 -8.52 5.57 -11.18
C LEU A 63 -7.26 4.91 -11.74
N THR A 64 -7.41 4.22 -12.86
CA THR A 64 -6.30 3.81 -13.74
C THR A 64 -5.54 5.03 -14.28
N GLU A 65 -4.36 4.80 -14.87
CA GLU A 65 -3.61 5.86 -15.57
C GLU A 65 -4.40 6.49 -16.74
N SER A 66 -5.33 5.74 -17.32
CA SER A 66 -6.25 6.21 -18.37
C SER A 66 -7.44 7.01 -17.81
N GLY A 67 -7.56 7.14 -16.49
CA GLY A 67 -8.63 7.89 -15.81
C GLY A 67 -9.94 7.12 -15.61
N GLY A 68 -10.01 5.83 -15.97
CA GLY A 68 -11.16 4.97 -15.69
C GLY A 68 -11.20 4.50 -14.23
N PRO A 69 -12.38 4.29 -13.64
CA PRO A 69 -12.51 3.81 -12.26
C PRO A 69 -11.90 2.42 -12.08
N ASP A 70 -11.23 2.21 -10.96
CA ASP A 70 -10.55 0.96 -10.62
C ASP A 70 -10.53 0.74 -9.10
N GLU A 71 -10.29 -0.50 -8.68
CA GLU A 71 -10.00 -0.86 -7.29
C GLU A 71 -8.74 -1.73 -7.24
N ALA A 72 -7.73 -1.30 -6.48
CA ALA A 72 -6.51 -2.07 -6.29
C ALA A 72 -6.53 -2.80 -4.95
N GLU A 73 -6.27 -4.12 -4.99
CA GLU A 73 -5.98 -4.92 -3.81
C GLU A 73 -4.48 -4.89 -3.53
N LEU A 74 -4.09 -4.33 -2.39
CA LEU A 74 -2.71 -4.06 -2.01
C LEU A 74 -2.33 -4.90 -0.79
N LEU A 75 -1.34 -5.78 -0.95
CA LEU A 75 -0.67 -6.42 0.17
C LEU A 75 0.39 -5.48 0.75
N LEU A 76 0.19 -4.98 1.95
CA LEU A 76 1.10 -4.07 2.62
C LEU A 76 1.83 -4.78 3.74
N GLY A 77 3.14 -4.63 3.80
CA GLY A 77 4.01 -5.17 4.84
C GLY A 77 5.26 -4.30 5.04
N PRO A 78 6.16 -4.67 5.95
CA PRO A 78 7.31 -3.84 6.33
C PRO A 78 8.28 -3.55 5.18
N THR A 79 8.32 -4.45 4.18
CA THR A 79 9.19 -4.36 3.01
C THR A 79 8.48 -3.84 1.76
N SER A 80 7.20 -3.46 1.87
CA SER A 80 6.43 -2.95 0.74
C SER A 80 7.04 -1.66 0.21
N GLN A 81 7.44 -1.66 -1.07
CA GLN A 81 7.90 -0.48 -1.78
C GLN A 81 6.71 0.38 -2.21
N LEU A 82 6.16 1.13 -1.25
CA LEU A 82 5.00 1.99 -1.45
C LEU A 82 5.43 3.46 -1.56
N ALA A 83 5.04 4.12 -2.64
CA ALA A 83 5.33 5.54 -2.87
C ALA A 83 4.10 6.30 -3.37
N SER A 84 4.04 7.62 -3.12
CA SER A 84 3.04 8.50 -3.69
C SER A 84 3.67 9.73 -4.37
N SER A 85 3.05 10.22 -5.44
CA SER A 85 3.49 11.40 -6.20
C SER A 85 2.30 12.20 -6.70
N ALA A 86 2.44 13.51 -6.92
CA ALA A 86 1.33 14.35 -7.38
C ALA A 86 0.92 14.02 -8.83
N ALA A 87 -0.40 13.97 -9.09
CA ALA A 87 -0.98 13.66 -10.40
C ALA A 87 -1.67 14.87 -11.07
N GLY A 88 -1.82 16.01 -10.37
CA GLY A 88 -2.38 17.24 -10.93
C GLY A 88 -3.89 17.26 -11.15
N GLY A 89 -4.65 16.34 -10.53
CA GLY A 89 -6.10 16.25 -10.62
C GLY A 89 -6.86 16.77 -9.39
N PRO A 90 -8.18 16.46 -9.26
CA PRO A 90 -8.99 16.94 -8.14
C PRO A 90 -8.47 16.44 -6.79
N GLU A 91 -8.74 17.16 -5.71
CA GLU A 91 -8.30 16.78 -4.35
C GLU A 91 -8.81 15.39 -3.91
N SER A 92 -10.02 15.03 -4.34
CA SER A 92 -10.71 13.82 -3.92
C SER A 92 -11.44 13.16 -5.08
N LEU A 93 -11.56 11.84 -4.98
CA LEU A 93 -12.26 10.96 -5.91
C LEU A 93 -13.50 10.32 -5.27
N PRO A 94 -14.44 9.84 -6.10
CA PRO A 94 -15.55 9.02 -5.61
C PRO A 94 -15.04 7.80 -4.83
N GLY A 95 -15.56 7.61 -3.61
CA GLY A 95 -15.19 6.49 -2.73
C GLY A 95 -14.15 6.82 -1.66
N ASP A 96 -13.43 7.94 -1.76
CA ASP A 96 -12.42 8.35 -0.79
C ASP A 96 -12.95 8.43 0.64
N ALA A 97 -14.13 9.04 0.82
CA ALA A 97 -14.74 9.20 2.13
C ALA A 97 -15.01 7.86 2.83
N ALA A 98 -15.39 6.83 2.07
CA ALA A 98 -15.60 5.48 2.60
C ALA A 98 -14.26 4.82 2.98
N THR A 99 -13.23 4.98 2.15
CA THR A 99 -11.87 4.47 2.43
C THR A 99 -11.25 5.11 3.68
N LEU A 100 -11.49 6.41 3.88
CA LEU A 100 -11.00 7.15 5.05
C LEU A 100 -11.78 6.84 6.33
N ALA A 101 -13.07 6.53 6.22
CA ALA A 101 -13.91 6.23 7.38
C ALA A 101 -13.53 4.90 8.04
N ASP A 102 -13.18 3.89 7.25
CA ASP A 102 -12.73 2.61 7.77
C ASP A 102 -11.82 1.86 6.77
N PRO A 103 -10.49 1.98 6.89
CA PRO A 103 -9.56 1.17 6.10
C PRO A 103 -9.59 -0.31 6.51
N ALA A 104 -10.04 -0.64 7.74
CA ALA A 104 -10.18 -2.02 8.20
C ALA A 104 -11.40 -2.73 7.58
N ALA A 105 -12.47 -1.99 7.27
CA ALA A 105 -13.63 -2.53 6.56
C ALA A 105 -13.32 -2.98 5.14
N ARG A 106 -12.24 -2.47 4.54
CA ARG A 106 -11.75 -2.84 3.21
C ARG A 106 -10.61 -3.86 3.25
N ARG A 107 -10.38 -4.50 4.40
CA ARG A 107 -9.41 -5.58 4.50
C ARG A 107 -9.93 -6.84 3.83
N VAL A 108 -9.06 -7.50 3.07
CA VAL A 108 -9.31 -8.87 2.65
C VAL A 108 -8.87 -9.77 3.79
N PRO A 109 -9.75 -10.61 4.35
CA PRO A 109 -9.38 -11.50 5.44
C PRO A 109 -8.28 -12.44 4.95
N VAL A 110 -7.08 -12.26 5.50
CA VAL A 110 -5.96 -13.16 5.24
C VAL A 110 -6.30 -14.50 5.89
N GLY A 111 -6.60 -15.51 5.07
CA GLY A 111 -6.70 -16.89 5.52
C GLY A 111 -5.39 -17.29 6.21
N SER A 112 -5.50 -17.81 7.44
CA SER A 112 -4.43 -18.31 8.33
C SER A 112 -3.01 -18.31 7.75
N LEU A 113 -2.19 -17.41 8.28
CA LEU A 113 -0.82 -17.09 7.87
C LEU A 113 0.09 -18.33 7.68
N VAL A 114 0.70 -18.45 6.50
CA VAL A 114 2.07 -18.95 6.40
C VAL A 114 2.94 -17.85 7.02
N GLN A 115 3.48 -18.09 8.21
CA GLN A 115 4.48 -17.18 8.74
C GLN A 115 5.73 -17.27 7.87
N PRO A 116 6.39 -16.14 7.52
CA PRO A 116 7.71 -16.22 6.93
C PRO A 116 8.61 -16.94 7.94
N VAL A 117 9.05 -18.14 7.59
CA VAL A 117 10.09 -18.83 8.32
C VAL A 117 11.33 -17.97 8.18
N VAL A 118 11.70 -17.27 9.25
CA VAL A 118 13.07 -16.76 9.40
C VAL A 118 13.90 -18.01 9.65
N GLY A 119 14.31 -18.66 8.56
CA GLY A 119 15.38 -19.63 8.65
C GLY A 119 16.61 -18.86 9.11
N GLU A 120 17.23 -19.29 10.20
CA GLU A 120 18.63 -18.97 10.44
C GLU A 120 19.38 -19.56 9.25
N GLN A 121 19.55 -18.79 8.18
CA GLN A 121 20.31 -19.26 7.03
C GLN A 121 21.76 -19.30 7.50
N ASP A 122 22.25 -20.51 7.76
CA ASP A 122 23.67 -20.74 7.95
C ASP A 122 24.37 -20.22 6.67
N PRO A 123 25.26 -19.21 6.76
CA PRO A 123 25.96 -18.70 5.60
C PRO A 123 26.78 -19.78 4.88
N ASP A 124 27.02 -20.93 5.50
CA ASP A 124 27.70 -22.08 4.93
C ASP A 124 26.75 -23.12 4.27
N ASP A 125 25.42 -22.92 4.32
CA ASP A 125 24.40 -23.84 3.74
C ASP A 125 23.84 -23.35 2.39
N PHE A 126 24.52 -22.39 1.75
CA PHE A 126 24.32 -22.12 0.33
C PHE A 126 25.02 -23.23 -0.46
N PRO A 127 24.31 -24.11 -1.20
CA PRO A 127 25.00 -25.01 -2.11
C PRO A 127 25.82 -24.14 -3.05
N ASP A 128 27.10 -24.49 -3.25
CA ASP A 128 27.98 -23.85 -4.23
C ASP A 128 27.26 -23.90 -5.58
N LEU A 129 26.56 -22.81 -5.92
CA LEU A 129 25.85 -22.69 -7.19
C LEU A 129 26.93 -22.66 -8.25
N ASP A 130 27.15 -23.81 -8.89
CA ASP A 130 27.92 -23.96 -10.09
C ASP A 130 27.27 -23.10 -11.17
N PHE A 131 27.83 -21.91 -11.35
CA PHE A 131 27.43 -20.91 -12.35
C PHE A 131 27.54 -21.41 -13.81
N GLU A 132 27.79 -22.70 -14.04
CA GLU A 132 27.96 -23.34 -15.35
C GLU A 132 26.68 -23.97 -15.94
N ILE A 133 25.50 -23.75 -15.36
CA ILE A 133 24.22 -24.27 -15.90
C ILE A 133 23.50 -23.23 -16.81
N TRP A 134 24.26 -22.40 -17.54
CA TRP A 134 23.72 -21.73 -18.73
C TRP A 134 24.77 -21.57 -19.84
N SER A 135 25.16 -22.69 -20.43
CA SER A 135 25.65 -22.73 -21.82
C SER A 135 24.76 -23.68 -22.62
N ALA A 136 23.50 -23.30 -22.77
CA ALA A 136 22.62 -23.94 -23.72
C ALA A 136 22.97 -23.43 -25.13
N ALA A 137 23.44 -24.35 -25.95
CA ALA A 137 23.09 -24.44 -27.37
C ALA A 137 23.16 -23.15 -28.21
N ASP A 138 24.36 -22.83 -28.68
CA ASP A 138 24.60 -22.33 -30.04
C ASP A 138 25.51 -23.39 -30.68
N GLY A 139 25.16 -24.14 -31.73
CA GLY A 139 24.48 -23.71 -32.95
C GLY A 139 25.49 -23.55 -34.08
N ALA A 140 26.12 -24.65 -34.54
CA ALA A 140 26.72 -24.81 -35.88
C ALA A 140 26.97 -26.28 -36.21
#